data_AF-A0A0D2LQG8-F1
#
_entry.id   AF-A0A0D2LQG8-F1
#
_cell.length_a   1.000
_cell.length_b   1.000
_cell.length_c   1.000
_cell.angle_alpha   90.00
_cell.angle_beta   90.00
_cell.angle_gamma   90.00
#
_symmetry.space_group_name_H-M   'P 1'
#
loop_
_entity.id
_entity.type
_entity.pdbx_description
1 polymer ?
#
loop_
_entity_poly.entity_id
_entity_poly.type
_entity_poly.pdbx_seq_one_letter_code
_entity_poly.pdbx_strand_id
1 'polypeptide(L)'
;MTTSSSILLACRQIELSFFNNEHTVDLARHFLARGALHDSAFLQRKLQQLLGSYTFLEAYERTGRILNVSVCPADTNEPPRLLNYLTAPQALIWSAVAASSAFPGLFQPQDILARDARGDQVPFNSVAAGAAPGAAGAPGGGLEGARRWRDGSLELDLPTALLGEMFNCNHFIVSQCNPHIVPLLALKRRLGRRMANLLELELRHRCLQAQWLLSDVIPTKWLTLFTQPWEGDVTIVLPNALYSIGKSITNPTSAELMRATKLGERHVWEKLSAIEANCAVEATLDACLARLTNKARERPLGGLANRIPSWLCMSSRPAAAAGRGSLGRARRWPPRRRRR
;
A
#
# COMPACT_ATOMS: atom_id res chain seq x y z
N MET A 1 27.12 3.18 1.08
CA MET A 1 27.60 1.96 0.39
C MET A 1 27.20 0.65 1.08
N THR A 2 26.96 0.61 2.39
CA THR A 2 26.53 -0.61 3.12
C THR A 2 25.05 -0.98 2.94
N THR A 3 24.18 -0.01 2.63
CA THR A 3 22.73 -0.22 2.44
C THR A 3 22.37 -0.89 1.11
N SER A 4 22.98 -0.47 -0.01
CA SER A 4 22.75 -1.10 -1.33
C SER A 4 23.14 -2.58 -1.34
N SER A 5 24.23 -2.97 -0.65
CA SER A 5 24.64 -4.37 -0.52
C SER A 5 23.62 -5.21 0.25
N SER A 6 22.93 -4.62 1.23
CA SER A 6 21.93 -5.32 2.06
C SER A 6 20.63 -5.57 1.30
N ILE A 7 20.17 -4.60 0.50
CA ILE A 7 19.01 -4.76 -0.38
C ILE A 7 19.29 -5.77 -1.50
N LEU A 8 20.50 -5.75 -2.08
CA LEU A 8 20.91 -6.72 -3.09
C LEU A 8 21.03 -8.15 -2.52
N LEU A 9 21.44 -8.29 -1.25
CA LEU A 9 21.44 -9.56 -0.53
C LEU A 9 20.02 -10.05 -0.26
N ALA A 10 19.11 -9.16 0.14
CA ALA A 10 17.70 -9.49 0.32
C ALA A 10 17.03 -9.91 -1.00
N CYS A 11 17.27 -9.18 -2.10
CA CYS A 11 16.78 -9.55 -3.43
C CYS A 11 17.34 -10.88 -3.95
N ARG A 12 18.51 -11.34 -3.46
CA ARG A 12 19.05 -12.66 -3.79
C ARG A 12 18.42 -13.80 -2.99
N GLN A 13 17.86 -13.51 -1.82
CA GLN A 13 17.25 -14.52 -0.93
C GLN A 13 15.76 -14.71 -1.18
N ILE A 14 15.10 -13.77 -1.85
CA ILE A 14 13.68 -13.86 -2.18
C ILE A 14 13.53 -14.70 -3.45
N GLU A 15 12.92 -15.89 -3.34
CA GLU A 15 12.42 -16.62 -4.50
C GLU A 15 11.25 -15.86 -5.12
N LEU A 16 11.48 -15.23 -6.28
CA LEU A 16 10.50 -14.42 -7.00
C LEU A 16 9.75 -15.23 -8.07
N SER A 17 9.65 -16.55 -7.91
CA SER A 17 8.82 -17.42 -8.75
C SER A 17 7.36 -17.31 -8.31
N PHE A 18 6.68 -16.25 -8.77
CA PHE A 18 5.27 -15.99 -8.45
C PHE A 18 4.30 -16.63 -9.43
N PHE A 19 4.78 -16.94 -10.64
CA PHE A 19 3.99 -17.54 -11.71
C PHE A 19 4.33 -19.01 -11.87
N ASN A 20 3.31 -19.86 -11.92
CA ASN A 20 3.48 -21.31 -12.03
C ASN A 20 3.78 -21.76 -13.48
N ASN A 21 3.31 -20.99 -14.47
CA ASN A 21 3.42 -21.32 -15.88
C ASN A 21 4.53 -20.50 -16.54
N GLU A 22 5.62 -21.15 -16.95
CA GLU A 22 6.71 -20.51 -17.68
C GLU A 22 6.50 -20.55 -19.21
N HIS A 23 5.68 -21.48 -19.70
CA HIS A 23 5.42 -21.67 -21.12
C HIS A 23 4.11 -21.00 -21.58
N THR A 24 4.18 -20.28 -22.70
CA THR A 24 3.06 -19.55 -23.30
C THR A 24 1.88 -20.44 -23.69
N VAL A 25 2.13 -21.71 -24.01
CA VAL A 25 1.11 -22.69 -24.39
C VAL A 25 0.26 -23.11 -23.18
N ASP A 26 0.89 -23.31 -22.02
CA ASP A 26 0.19 -23.64 -20.79
C ASP A 26 -0.62 -22.45 -20.27
N LEU A 27 -0.10 -21.23 -20.47
CA LEU A 27 -0.79 -19.98 -20.20
C LEU A 27 -2.10 -19.86 -21.02
N ALA A 28 -2.02 -20.13 -22.33
CA ALA A 28 -3.16 -20.07 -23.23
C ALA A 28 -4.19 -21.17 -22.94
N ARG A 29 -3.73 -22.41 -22.66
CA ARG A 29 -4.61 -23.51 -22.24
C ARG A 29 -5.30 -23.20 -20.92
N HIS A 30 -4.60 -22.59 -19.96
CA HIS A 30 -5.17 -22.23 -18.67
C HIS A 30 -6.20 -21.10 -18.79
N PHE A 31 -5.90 -20.09 -19.61
CA PHE A 31 -6.83 -19.01 -19.94
C PHE A 31 -8.09 -19.53 -20.60
N LEU A 32 -7.97 -20.44 -21.58
CA LEU A 32 -9.12 -21.02 -22.26
C LEU A 32 -9.97 -21.90 -21.31
N ALA A 33 -9.35 -22.58 -20.36
CA ALA A 33 -10.02 -23.51 -19.45
C ALA A 33 -10.63 -22.85 -18.20
N ARG A 34 -10.00 -21.79 -17.65
CA ARG A 34 -10.41 -21.16 -16.39
C ARG A 34 -10.62 -19.65 -16.47
N GLY A 35 -10.37 -19.01 -17.61
CA GLY A 35 -10.50 -17.55 -17.76
C GLY A 35 -9.44 -16.73 -17.02
N ALA A 36 -8.37 -17.37 -16.50
CA ALA A 36 -7.23 -16.72 -15.88
C ALA A 36 -5.92 -17.34 -16.37
N LEU A 37 -4.88 -16.51 -16.52
CA LEU A 37 -3.57 -16.94 -17.03
C LEU A 37 -2.76 -17.73 -15.99
N HIS A 38 -2.92 -17.41 -14.70
CA HIS A 38 -2.10 -17.96 -13.62
C HIS A 38 -2.92 -18.53 -12.46
N ASP A 39 -2.35 -19.55 -11.81
CA ASP A 39 -2.97 -20.18 -10.64
C ASP A 39 -2.84 -19.28 -9.41
N SER A 40 -3.99 -18.95 -8.84
CA SER A 40 -4.13 -18.01 -7.75
C SER A 40 -3.73 -18.65 -6.41
N ALA A 41 -3.87 -19.97 -6.27
CA ALA A 41 -3.45 -20.73 -5.08
C ALA A 41 -1.92 -20.85 -4.96
N PHE A 42 -1.20 -20.89 -6.08
CA PHE A 42 0.27 -20.87 -6.09
C PHE A 42 0.80 -19.52 -5.58
N LEU A 43 0.23 -18.41 -6.10
CA LEU A 43 0.57 -17.06 -5.66
C LEU A 43 0.34 -16.89 -4.15
N GLN A 44 -0.82 -17.32 -3.64
CA GLN A 44 -1.13 -17.25 -2.20
C GLN A 44 -0.12 -18.00 -1.34
N ARG A 45 0.26 -19.23 -1.71
CA ARG A 45 1.28 -20.00 -0.97
C ARG A 45 2.63 -19.31 -0.95
N LYS A 46 3.07 -18.76 -2.09
CA LYS A 46 4.34 -18.00 -2.17
C LYS A 46 4.29 -16.72 -1.34
N LEU A 47 3.19 -15.96 -1.41
CA LEU A 47 3.00 -14.76 -0.59
C LEU A 47 2.96 -15.10 0.90
N GLN A 48 2.32 -16.20 1.29
CA GLN A 48 2.28 -16.66 2.67
C GLN A 48 3.68 -17.08 3.19
N GLN A 49 4.50 -17.71 2.35
CA GLN A 49 5.89 -18.04 2.69
C GLN A 49 6.78 -16.79 2.84
N LEU A 50 6.60 -15.80 1.97
CA LEU A 50 7.42 -14.58 1.95
C LEU A 50 7.04 -13.58 3.03
N LEU A 51 5.74 -13.32 3.18
CA LEU A 51 5.23 -12.30 4.09
C LEU A 51 4.93 -12.88 5.48
N GLY A 52 4.70 -14.18 5.58
CA GLY A 52 4.20 -14.81 6.81
C GLY A 52 2.72 -14.48 7.08
N SER A 53 2.25 -14.85 8.27
CA SER A 53 0.87 -14.68 8.71
C SER A 53 0.68 -13.43 9.59
N TYR A 54 1.21 -12.28 9.18
CA TYR A 54 1.03 -11.03 9.93
C TYR A 54 -0.28 -10.34 9.54
N THR A 55 -0.93 -9.72 10.53
CA THR A 55 -2.05 -8.80 10.34
C THR A 55 -1.56 -7.36 10.13
N PHE A 56 -2.42 -6.47 9.63
CA PHE A 56 -2.07 -5.05 9.47
C PHE A 56 -1.71 -4.38 10.80
N LEU A 57 -2.42 -4.72 11.88
CA LEU A 57 -2.12 -4.21 13.22
C LEU A 57 -0.76 -4.71 13.72
N GLU A 58 -0.50 -6.01 13.63
CA GLU A 58 0.78 -6.60 14.06
C GLU A 58 1.97 -6.01 13.29
N ALA A 59 1.81 -5.76 11.99
CA ALA A 59 2.85 -5.12 11.18
C ALA A 59 3.09 -3.67 11.60
N TYR A 60 2.03 -2.92 11.93
CA TYR A 60 2.14 -1.55 12.43
C TYR A 60 2.83 -1.49 13.79
N GLU A 61 2.41 -2.33 14.75
CA GLU A 61 3.03 -2.38 16.09
C GLU A 61 4.51 -2.76 16.04
N ARG A 62 4.89 -3.65 15.10
CA ARG A 62 6.28 -4.09 14.96
C ARG A 62 7.18 -3.07 14.28
N THR A 63 6.67 -2.38 13.26
CA THR A 63 7.51 -1.52 12.40
C THR A 63 7.33 -0.03 12.63
N GLY A 64 6.20 0.37 13.23
CA GLY A 64 5.74 1.77 13.29
C GLY A 64 5.36 2.35 11.93
N ARG A 65 5.36 1.54 10.85
CA ARG A 65 5.04 2.00 9.49
C ARG A 65 3.62 1.62 9.11
N ILE A 66 2.95 2.55 8.46
CA ILE A 66 1.56 2.38 8.03
C ILE A 66 1.55 1.71 6.66
N LEU A 67 1.08 0.46 6.60
CA LEU A 67 0.86 -0.26 5.35
C LEU A 67 -0.56 -0.02 4.85
N ASN A 68 -0.69 0.35 3.58
CA ASN A 68 -1.97 0.55 2.89
C ASN A 68 -2.03 -0.34 1.65
N VAL A 69 -3.16 -1.03 1.45
CA VAL A 69 -3.41 -1.89 0.27
C VAL A 69 -4.78 -1.55 -0.29
N SER A 70 -4.87 -1.18 -1.57
CA SER A 70 -6.15 -0.90 -2.25
C SER A 70 -6.74 -2.19 -2.84
N VAL A 71 -8.05 -2.36 -2.67
CA VAL A 71 -8.79 -3.49 -3.24
C VAL A 71 -10.13 -3.01 -3.79
N CYS A 72 -10.55 -3.59 -4.91
CA CYS A 72 -11.88 -3.36 -5.49
C CYS A 72 -12.75 -4.59 -5.28
N PRO A 73 -14.05 -4.45 -4.97
CA PRO A 73 -14.98 -5.57 -4.96
C PRO A 73 -15.19 -6.10 -6.40
N ALA A 74 -15.25 -7.42 -6.56
CA ALA A 74 -15.49 -8.06 -7.85
C ALA A 74 -16.98 -8.22 -8.16
N ASP A 75 -17.74 -8.68 -7.16
CA ASP A 75 -19.16 -9.08 -7.34
C ASP A 75 -20.16 -7.98 -6.98
N THR A 76 -19.72 -6.90 -6.34
CA THR A 76 -20.58 -5.82 -5.85
C THR A 76 -20.14 -4.49 -6.45
N ASN A 77 -21.09 -3.59 -6.77
CA ASN A 77 -20.79 -2.24 -7.27
C ASN A 77 -20.43 -1.25 -6.15
N GLU A 78 -19.70 -1.73 -5.14
CA GLU A 78 -19.24 -0.92 -4.03
C GLU A 78 -17.97 -0.14 -4.38
N PRO A 79 -17.74 1.01 -3.74
CA PRO A 79 -16.51 1.75 -3.96
C PRO A 79 -15.28 0.94 -3.52
N PRO A 80 -14.11 1.20 -4.13
CA PRO A 80 -12.84 0.60 -3.73
C PRO A 80 -12.50 0.92 -2.28
N ARG A 81 -11.86 -0.02 -1.59
CA ARG A 81 -11.47 0.12 -0.18
C ARG A 81 -9.97 0.18 -0.02
N LEU A 82 -9.52 1.02 0.91
CA LEU A 82 -8.14 1.08 1.35
C LEU A 82 -7.99 0.33 2.68
N LEU A 83 -7.31 -0.80 2.64
CA LEU A 83 -7.05 -1.65 3.80
C LEU A 83 -5.80 -1.19 4.53
N ASN A 84 -5.91 -0.93 5.82
CA ASN A 84 -4.81 -0.55 6.70
C ASN A 84 -5.12 -0.94 8.15
N TYR A 85 -4.22 -0.56 9.07
CA TYR A 85 -4.39 -0.84 10.49
C TYR A 85 -5.60 -0.16 11.14
N LEU A 86 -6.15 0.91 10.54
CA LEU A 86 -7.35 1.59 11.04
C LEU A 86 -8.64 0.96 10.48
N THR A 87 -8.67 0.65 9.19
CA THR A 87 -9.87 0.12 8.50
C THR A 87 -10.01 -1.39 8.60
N ALA A 88 -8.90 -2.11 8.66
CA ALA A 88 -8.85 -3.57 8.63
C ALA A 88 -7.67 -4.12 9.49
N PRO A 89 -7.60 -3.83 10.81
CA PRO A 89 -6.48 -4.22 11.66
C PRO A 89 -6.19 -5.73 11.66
N GLN A 90 -7.24 -6.55 11.62
CA GLN A 90 -7.18 -8.01 11.70
C GLN A 90 -6.97 -8.71 10.35
N ALA A 91 -7.01 -7.98 9.23
CA ALA A 91 -6.84 -8.59 7.90
C ALA A 91 -5.40 -9.09 7.71
N LEU A 92 -5.25 -10.25 7.06
CA LEU A 92 -3.95 -10.85 6.77
C LEU A 92 -3.33 -10.19 5.55
N ILE A 93 -2.10 -9.69 5.70
CA ILE A 93 -1.43 -8.89 4.68
C ILE A 93 -1.24 -9.69 3.38
N TRP A 94 -0.81 -10.95 3.47
CA TRP A 94 -0.61 -11.78 2.28
C TRP A 94 -1.89 -11.97 1.47
N SER A 95 -3.05 -12.09 2.13
CA SER A 95 -4.35 -12.25 1.47
C SER A 95 -4.83 -10.95 0.83
N ALA A 96 -4.61 -9.81 1.49
CA ALA A 96 -4.91 -8.50 0.95
C ALA A 96 -4.05 -8.19 -0.29
N VAL A 97 -2.77 -8.53 -0.26
CA VAL A 97 -1.85 -8.38 -1.40
C VAL A 97 -2.23 -9.34 -2.55
N ALA A 98 -2.62 -10.58 -2.25
CA ALA A 98 -3.14 -11.51 -3.27
C ALA A 98 -4.41 -10.99 -3.94
N ALA A 99 -5.32 -10.38 -3.18
CA ALA A 99 -6.52 -9.75 -3.72
C ALA A 99 -6.22 -8.49 -4.54
N SER A 100 -5.31 -7.64 -4.05
CA SER A 100 -4.86 -6.43 -4.75
C SER A 100 -4.08 -6.76 -6.03
N SER A 101 -3.42 -7.91 -6.12
CA SER A 101 -2.75 -8.34 -7.35
C SER A 101 -3.66 -9.11 -8.32
N ALA A 102 -4.94 -9.30 -7.98
CA ALA A 102 -5.89 -10.05 -8.79
C ALA A 102 -6.43 -9.22 -9.97
N PHE A 103 -5.56 -8.96 -10.95
CA PHE A 103 -5.91 -8.24 -12.16
C PHE A 103 -6.81 -9.08 -13.08
N PRO A 104 -7.90 -8.53 -13.63
CA PRO A 104 -8.83 -9.29 -14.48
C PRO A 104 -8.12 -9.93 -15.68
N GLY A 105 -8.37 -11.22 -15.88
CA GLY A 105 -7.72 -12.02 -16.92
C GLY A 105 -6.34 -12.58 -16.54
N LEU A 106 -5.64 -11.99 -15.56
CA LEU A 106 -4.38 -12.54 -15.05
C LEU A 106 -4.64 -13.55 -13.93
N PHE A 107 -5.41 -13.14 -12.92
CA PHE A 107 -5.79 -13.96 -11.76
C PHE A 107 -7.29 -13.87 -11.51
N GLN A 108 -7.84 -14.92 -10.90
CA GLN A 108 -9.22 -14.92 -10.44
C GLN A 108 -9.41 -14.00 -9.22
N PRO A 109 -10.58 -13.37 -9.04
CA PRO A 109 -10.92 -12.64 -7.81
C PRO A 109 -10.72 -13.51 -6.56
N GLN A 110 -10.20 -12.90 -5.50
CA GLN A 110 -9.78 -13.58 -4.28
C GLN A 110 -10.52 -13.10 -3.05
N ASP A 111 -10.65 -14.00 -2.07
CA ASP A 111 -11.15 -13.64 -0.75
C ASP A 111 -10.05 -13.04 0.12
N ILE A 112 -10.42 -12.04 0.93
CA ILE A 112 -9.55 -11.49 1.95
C ILE A 112 -9.80 -12.26 3.24
N LEU A 113 -8.72 -12.68 3.89
CA LEU A 113 -8.76 -13.40 5.15
C LEU A 113 -8.38 -12.47 6.31
N ALA A 114 -8.90 -12.79 7.48
CA ALA A 114 -8.67 -12.11 8.74
C ALA A 114 -8.37 -13.12 9.84
N ARG A 115 -7.68 -12.67 10.88
CA ARG A 115 -7.46 -13.45 12.10
C ARG A 115 -8.57 -13.14 13.10
N ASP A 116 -9.28 -14.17 13.54
CA ASP A 116 -10.23 -14.05 14.64
C ASP A 116 -9.50 -13.95 16.00
N ALA A 117 -10.21 -13.57 17.06
CA ALA A 117 -9.71 -13.52 18.44
C ALA A 117 -9.11 -14.87 18.92
N ARG A 118 -9.55 -15.99 18.32
CA ARG A 118 -9.03 -17.34 18.59
C ARG A 118 -7.71 -17.64 17.87
N GLY A 119 -7.28 -16.77 16.96
CA GLY A 119 -6.10 -16.97 16.13
C GLY A 119 -6.36 -17.70 14.80
N ASP A 120 -7.59 -18.16 14.58
CA ASP A 120 -8.00 -18.86 13.37
C ASP A 120 -8.18 -17.91 12.18
N GLN A 121 -7.95 -18.44 10.97
CA GLN A 121 -8.15 -17.68 9.72
C GLN A 121 -9.60 -17.79 9.27
N VAL A 122 -10.26 -16.65 9.19
CA VAL A 122 -11.66 -16.52 8.79
C VAL A 122 -11.80 -15.50 7.67
N PRO A 123 -12.84 -15.55 6.84
CA PRO A 123 -13.09 -14.51 5.84
C PRO A 123 -13.21 -13.11 6.49
N PHE A 124 -12.63 -12.08 5.88
CA PHE A 124 -12.66 -10.73 6.43
C PHE A 124 -14.09 -10.21 6.65
N ASN A 125 -15.01 -10.57 5.76
CA ASN A 125 -16.42 -10.16 5.86
C ASN A 125 -17.11 -10.74 7.09
N SER A 126 -16.75 -11.97 7.53
CA SER A 126 -17.32 -12.54 8.75
C SER A 126 -16.84 -11.83 10.01
N VAL A 127 -15.64 -11.24 9.99
CA VAL A 127 -15.13 -10.46 11.13
C VAL A 127 -15.67 -9.03 11.12
N ALA A 128 -15.80 -8.41 9.94
CA ALA A 128 -16.40 -7.08 9.81
C ALA A 128 -17.88 -7.06 10.23
N ALA A 129 -18.62 -8.15 9.99
CA ALA A 129 -20.01 -8.32 10.42
C ALA A 129 -20.19 -8.39 11.96
N GLY A 130 -19.11 -8.64 12.72
CA GLY A 130 -19.14 -8.62 14.19
C GLY A 130 -19.10 -7.21 14.80
N ALA A 131 -18.79 -6.17 14.01
CA ALA A 131 -18.61 -4.79 14.49
C ALA A 131 -19.80 -3.85 14.22
N ALA A 132 -20.79 -4.28 13.43
CA ALA A 132 -21.99 -3.49 13.15
C ALA A 132 -23.24 -4.38 13.05
N PRO A 133 -24.16 -4.35 14.02
CA PRO A 133 -25.44 -5.03 13.92
C PRO A 133 -26.31 -4.25 12.92
N GLY A 134 -26.26 -4.60 11.64
CA GLY A 134 -27.12 -3.98 10.63
C GLY A 134 -26.65 -4.06 9.18
N ALA A 135 -25.38 -4.35 8.90
CA ALA A 135 -24.87 -4.43 7.53
C ALA A 135 -25.05 -5.83 6.86
N ALA A 136 -25.72 -6.76 7.53
CA ALA A 136 -26.11 -8.07 7.00
C ALA A 136 -27.45 -8.01 6.21
N GLY A 137 -27.75 -6.85 5.61
CA GLY A 137 -29.02 -6.55 4.97
C GLY A 137 -28.89 -6.11 3.51
N ALA A 138 -28.11 -6.84 2.71
CA ALA A 138 -28.33 -6.84 1.26
C ALA A 138 -29.27 -8.03 0.94
N PRO A 139 -30.46 -7.79 0.35
CA PRO A 139 -31.45 -8.84 0.13
C PRO A 139 -31.03 -9.72 -1.05
N GLY A 140 -30.65 -10.95 -0.75
CA GLY A 140 -30.19 -11.94 -1.74
C GLY A 140 -29.47 -13.08 -1.02
N GLY A 141 -30.22 -13.84 -0.23
CA GLY A 141 -29.71 -14.76 0.78
C GLY A 141 -28.92 -15.95 0.24
N GLY A 142 -27.79 -16.18 0.89
CA GLY A 142 -27.03 -17.42 0.86
C GLY A 142 -25.83 -17.25 1.80
N LEU A 143 -25.68 -18.14 2.78
CA LEU A 143 -24.48 -18.27 3.62
C LEU A 143 -23.22 -18.69 2.82
N GLU A 144 -23.21 -18.49 1.50
CA GLU A 144 -22.29 -19.12 0.54
C GLU A 144 -21.62 -18.12 -0.43
N GLY A 145 -21.84 -16.82 -0.28
CA GLY A 145 -21.20 -15.80 -1.11
C GLY A 145 -20.05 -15.10 -0.39
N ALA A 146 -18.87 -15.72 -0.28
CA ALA A 146 -17.67 -14.99 0.11
C ALA A 146 -17.47 -13.83 -0.87
N ARG A 147 -17.55 -12.59 -0.40
CA ARG A 147 -17.33 -11.42 -1.25
C ARG A 147 -15.89 -11.44 -1.74
N ARG A 148 -15.74 -11.54 -3.06
CA ARG A 148 -14.44 -11.58 -3.72
C ARG A 148 -13.95 -10.19 -4.05
N TRP A 149 -12.64 -10.08 -4.05
CA TRP A 149 -11.90 -8.85 -4.27
C TRP A 149 -10.96 -9.02 -5.45
N ARG A 150 -10.67 -7.90 -6.10
CA ARG A 150 -9.81 -7.80 -7.29
C ARG A 150 -8.93 -6.57 -7.19
N ASP A 151 -8.05 -6.43 -8.17
CA ASP A 151 -7.06 -5.37 -8.22
C ASP A 151 -7.66 -3.96 -8.07
N GLY A 152 -6.99 -3.16 -7.22
CA GLY A 152 -7.23 -1.75 -7.00
C GLY A 152 -7.05 -0.90 -8.25
N SER A 153 -6.14 -1.27 -9.15
CA SER A 153 -5.76 -0.45 -10.31
C SER A 153 -6.92 -0.17 -11.28
N LEU A 154 -7.95 -1.01 -11.34
CA LEU A 154 -9.11 -0.80 -12.24
C LEU A 154 -9.93 0.44 -11.90
N GLU A 155 -10.01 0.80 -10.62
CA GLU A 155 -10.87 1.91 -10.16
C GLU A 155 -10.08 2.96 -9.38
N LEU A 156 -9.04 2.56 -8.66
CA LEU A 156 -8.29 3.42 -7.76
C LEU A 156 -6.85 2.92 -7.57
N ASP A 157 -6.03 3.10 -8.61
CA ASP A 157 -4.60 2.74 -8.62
C ASP A 157 -3.81 3.57 -7.60
N LEU A 158 -4.00 4.90 -7.60
CA LEU A 158 -3.34 5.81 -6.68
C LEU A 158 -4.34 6.49 -5.70
N PRO A 159 -4.50 5.97 -4.45
CA PRO A 159 -5.43 6.48 -3.44
C PRO A 159 -5.01 7.83 -2.81
N THR A 160 -4.59 8.84 -3.57
CA THR A 160 -4.10 10.11 -2.99
C THR A 160 -5.14 10.80 -2.11
N ALA A 161 -6.40 10.86 -2.55
CA ALA A 161 -7.48 11.49 -1.78
C ALA A 161 -7.75 10.75 -0.46
N LEU A 162 -7.86 9.42 -0.50
CA LEU A 162 -8.09 8.59 0.69
C LEU A 162 -6.90 8.65 1.66
N LEU A 163 -5.67 8.63 1.14
CA LEU A 163 -4.46 8.77 1.96
C LEU A 163 -4.35 10.17 2.59
N GLY A 164 -4.72 11.20 1.83
CA GLY A 164 -4.79 12.58 2.32
C GLY A 164 -5.83 12.72 3.43
N GLU A 165 -7.01 12.12 3.28
CA GLU A 165 -8.07 12.18 4.29
C GLU A 165 -7.73 11.37 5.55
N MET A 166 -7.23 10.14 5.39
CA MET A 166 -6.98 9.24 6.52
C MET A 166 -5.72 9.59 7.30
N PHE A 167 -4.66 10.05 6.61
CA PHE A 167 -3.34 10.24 7.21
C PHE A 167 -2.79 11.66 7.07
N ASN A 168 -3.59 12.59 6.56
CA ASN A 168 -3.17 13.98 6.32
C ASN A 168 -1.89 14.06 5.45
N CYS A 169 -1.73 13.13 4.51
CA CYS A 169 -0.61 13.12 3.58
C CYS A 169 -0.83 14.15 2.46
N ASN A 170 0.13 15.05 2.28
CA ASN A 170 0.09 16.11 1.26
C ASN A 170 1.10 15.89 0.13
N HIS A 171 2.09 15.02 0.32
CA HIS A 171 3.18 14.79 -0.62
C HIS A 171 3.27 13.30 -0.98
N PHE A 172 3.23 12.99 -2.28
CA PHE A 172 3.20 11.62 -2.78
C PHE A 172 4.41 11.32 -3.68
N ILE A 173 5.20 10.34 -3.26
CA ILE A 173 6.24 9.71 -4.08
C ILE A 173 5.63 8.45 -4.69
N VAL A 174 5.53 8.42 -6.02
CA VAL A 174 4.84 7.36 -6.76
C VAL A 174 5.83 6.60 -7.62
N SER A 175 5.83 5.27 -7.49
CA SER A 175 6.59 4.39 -8.39
C SER A 175 5.61 3.77 -9.39
N GLN A 176 5.68 4.21 -10.64
CA GLN A 176 4.79 3.72 -11.68
C GLN A 176 5.42 2.54 -12.41
N CYS A 177 4.81 1.37 -12.21
CA CYS A 177 5.20 0.12 -12.86
C CYS A 177 4.25 -0.28 -14.00
N ASN A 178 3.10 0.38 -14.11
CA ASN A 178 2.06 0.05 -15.08
C ASN A 178 2.52 0.30 -16.54
N PRO A 179 2.67 -0.76 -17.36
CA PRO A 179 3.34 -0.67 -18.66
C PRO A 179 2.55 0.16 -19.69
N HIS A 180 1.23 0.27 -19.53
CA HIS A 180 0.35 1.02 -20.43
C HIS A 180 0.46 2.55 -20.24
N ILE A 181 0.88 3.01 -19.07
CA ILE A 181 1.00 4.45 -18.75
C ILE A 181 2.33 5.01 -19.25
N VAL A 182 3.39 4.19 -19.26
CA VAL A 182 4.76 4.61 -19.60
C VAL A 182 4.85 5.29 -20.98
N PRO A 183 4.25 4.77 -22.06
CA PRO A 183 4.30 5.40 -23.38
C PRO A 183 3.56 6.74 -23.40
N LEU A 184 2.40 6.81 -22.73
CA LEU A 184 1.61 8.04 -22.63
C LEU A 184 2.38 9.12 -21.89
N LEU A 185 3.04 8.76 -20.80
CA LEU A 185 3.85 9.70 -20.02
C LEU A 185 5.12 10.13 -20.77
N ALA A 186 5.73 9.25 -21.55
CA ALA A 186 6.83 9.60 -22.45
C ALA A 186 6.38 10.57 -23.55
N LEU A 187 5.19 10.35 -24.12
CA LEU A 187 4.58 11.26 -25.09
C LEU A 187 4.27 12.61 -24.48
N LYS A 188 3.73 12.63 -23.25
CA LYS A 188 3.45 13.84 -22.45
C LYS A 188 4.72 14.63 -22.15
N ARG A 189 5.87 13.97 -21.93
CA ARG A 189 7.16 14.66 -21.73
C ARG A 189 7.72 15.28 -23.02
N ARG A 190 7.44 14.67 -24.18
CA ARG A 190 7.86 15.18 -25.49
C ARG A 190 7.01 16.37 -25.95
N LEU A 191 5.72 16.33 -25.66
CA LEU A 191 4.78 17.42 -25.92
C LEU A 191 4.95 18.46 -24.81
N GLY A 192 5.07 19.76 -25.14
CA GLY A 192 5.13 20.80 -24.11
C GLY A 192 3.93 20.74 -23.15
N ARG A 193 4.10 21.16 -21.89
CA ARG A 193 3.12 21.02 -20.79
C ARG A 193 1.67 21.34 -21.18
N ARG A 194 1.44 22.40 -21.97
CA ARG A 194 0.09 22.80 -22.40
C ARG A 194 -0.56 21.79 -23.35
N MET A 195 0.18 21.32 -24.36
CA MET A 195 -0.32 20.33 -25.32
C MET A 195 -0.50 18.97 -24.67
N ALA A 196 0.43 18.60 -23.80
CA ALA A 196 0.35 17.44 -22.93
C ALA A 196 -0.96 17.41 -22.13
N ASN A 197 -1.29 18.50 -21.44
CA ASN A 197 -2.51 18.58 -20.62
C ASN A 197 -3.79 18.55 -21.49
N LEU A 198 -3.78 19.22 -22.66
CA LEU A 198 -4.93 19.17 -23.57
C LEU A 198 -5.15 17.76 -24.12
N LEU A 199 -4.08 17.07 -24.53
CA LEU A 199 -4.14 15.69 -25.00
C LEU A 199 -4.67 14.76 -23.90
N GLU A 200 -4.19 14.92 -22.67
CA GLU A 200 -4.65 14.14 -21.52
C GLU A 200 -6.14 14.37 -21.24
N LEU A 201 -6.59 15.62 -21.28
CA LEU A 201 -8.00 15.97 -21.10
C LEU A 201 -8.88 15.44 -22.23
N GLU A 202 -8.45 15.57 -23.49
CA GLU A 202 -9.15 15.01 -24.65
C GLU A 202 -9.22 13.49 -24.56
N LEU A 203 -8.10 12.81 -24.30
CA LEU A 203 -8.06 11.36 -24.15
C LEU A 203 -9.02 10.91 -23.04
N ARG A 204 -8.96 11.56 -21.87
CA ARG A 204 -9.87 11.28 -20.76
C ARG A 204 -11.32 11.50 -21.16
N HIS A 205 -11.62 12.60 -21.86
CA HIS A 205 -12.95 12.90 -22.34
C HIS A 205 -13.46 11.84 -23.33
N ARG A 206 -12.63 11.42 -24.29
CA ARG A 206 -12.96 10.37 -25.26
C ARG A 206 -13.15 9.02 -24.61
N CYS A 207 -12.33 8.66 -23.62
CA CYS A 207 -12.51 7.43 -22.85
C CYS A 207 -13.82 7.44 -22.06
N LEU A 208 -14.20 8.57 -21.45
CA LEU A 208 -15.48 8.70 -20.75
C LEU A 208 -16.67 8.63 -21.71
N GLN A 209 -16.59 9.27 -22.89
CA GLN A 209 -17.62 9.15 -23.93
C GLN A 209 -17.75 7.70 -24.43
N ALA A 210 -16.61 7.04 -24.69
CA ALA A 210 -16.58 5.65 -25.10
C ALA A 210 -17.16 4.72 -24.03
N GLN A 211 -16.91 5.00 -22.75
CA GLN A 211 -17.50 4.25 -21.63
C GLN A 211 -19.02 4.37 -21.58
N TRP A 212 -19.56 5.56 -21.88
CA TRP A 212 -21.01 5.77 -21.93
C TRP A 212 -21.64 5.04 -23.13
N LEU A 213 -20.99 5.10 -24.29
CA LEU A 213 -21.52 4.54 -25.54
C LEU A 213 -21.34 3.02 -25.68
N LEU A 214 -20.22 2.46 -25.20
CA LEU A 214 -19.84 1.05 -25.34
C LEU A 214 -20.07 0.24 -24.06
N SER A 215 -20.99 0.69 -23.20
CA SER A 215 -21.26 0.08 -21.90
C SER A 215 -21.64 -1.41 -21.98
N ASP A 216 -22.22 -1.85 -23.11
CA ASP A 216 -22.59 -3.25 -23.38
C ASP A 216 -21.46 -4.12 -23.98
N VAL A 217 -20.40 -3.52 -24.56
CA VAL A 217 -19.39 -4.27 -25.36
C VAL A 217 -18.03 -4.35 -24.67
N ILE A 218 -17.62 -3.28 -23.97
CA ILE A 218 -16.37 -3.24 -23.23
C ILE A 218 -16.74 -3.21 -21.75
N PRO A 219 -16.19 -4.09 -20.89
CA PRO A 219 -16.45 -4.00 -19.47
C PRO A 219 -16.00 -2.61 -19.02
N THR A 220 -16.95 -1.77 -18.61
CA THR A 220 -16.79 -0.33 -18.36
C THR A 220 -15.60 0.03 -17.45
N LYS A 221 -15.20 -0.93 -16.62
CA LYS A 221 -14.06 -0.91 -15.69
C LYS A 221 -12.66 -1.03 -16.35
N TRP A 222 -12.53 -1.29 -17.65
CA TRP A 222 -11.23 -1.27 -18.34
C TRP A 222 -10.86 0.12 -18.83
N LEU A 223 -11.83 0.92 -19.25
CA LEU A 223 -11.59 2.30 -19.72
C LEU A 223 -11.20 3.23 -18.56
N THR A 224 -11.60 2.90 -17.33
CA THR A 224 -11.17 3.59 -16.12
C THR A 224 -9.65 3.45 -15.88
N LEU A 225 -9.01 2.41 -16.41
CA LEU A 225 -7.54 2.27 -16.40
C LEU A 225 -6.80 3.33 -17.23
N PHE A 226 -7.49 4.20 -17.97
CA PHE A 226 -6.84 5.28 -18.71
C PHE A 226 -7.18 6.68 -18.17
N THR A 227 -8.21 6.78 -17.33
CA THR A 227 -8.76 8.07 -16.87
C THR A 227 -8.36 8.45 -15.43
N GLN A 228 -7.68 7.56 -14.71
CA GLN A 228 -7.25 7.79 -13.32
C GLN A 228 -6.02 8.72 -13.20
N PRO A 229 -5.78 9.31 -12.02
CA PRO A 229 -4.56 10.08 -11.77
C PRO A 229 -3.34 9.14 -11.65
N TRP A 230 -2.40 9.26 -12.58
CA TRP A 230 -1.17 8.44 -12.62
C TRP A 230 0.06 9.16 -12.07
N GLU A 231 -0.06 10.46 -11.84
CA GLU A 231 1.05 11.32 -11.40
C GLU A 231 0.81 11.74 -9.95
N GLY A 232 1.80 11.49 -9.09
CA GLY A 232 1.97 12.22 -7.84
C GLY A 232 3.03 13.31 -7.98
N ASP A 233 3.33 13.99 -6.88
CA ASP A 233 4.33 15.08 -6.84
C ASP A 233 5.68 14.64 -7.41
N VAL A 234 6.12 13.43 -7.04
CA VAL A 234 7.35 12.82 -7.54
C VAL A 234 7.04 11.45 -8.11
N THR A 235 6.91 11.38 -9.44
CA THR A 235 6.56 10.12 -10.13
C THR A 235 7.79 9.47 -10.77
N ILE A 236 8.29 8.36 -10.22
CA ILE A 236 9.42 7.58 -10.74
C ILE A 236 8.87 6.53 -11.72
N VAL A 237 9.46 6.46 -12.91
CA VAL A 237 8.96 5.63 -14.02
C VAL A 237 10.11 4.84 -14.61
N LEU A 238 9.88 3.57 -14.96
CA LEU A 238 10.86 2.76 -15.64
C LEU A 238 10.83 3.05 -17.16
N PRO A 239 11.91 3.53 -17.79
CA PRO A 239 11.89 4.13 -19.13
C PRO A 239 11.71 3.12 -20.29
N ASN A 240 12.03 1.84 -20.09
CA ASN A 240 12.05 0.83 -21.17
C ASN A 240 10.96 -0.24 -21.03
N ALA A 241 9.72 0.16 -20.77
CA ALA A 241 8.60 -0.78 -20.60
C ALA A 241 8.03 -1.36 -21.91
N LEU A 242 8.32 -0.76 -23.07
CA LEU A 242 7.78 -1.22 -24.36
C LEU A 242 8.27 -2.62 -24.76
N TYR A 243 9.38 -3.11 -24.20
CA TYR A 243 9.92 -4.41 -24.57
C TYR A 243 9.31 -5.59 -23.79
N SER A 244 8.29 -5.41 -22.92
CA SER A 244 7.77 -6.59 -22.20
C SER A 244 6.45 -6.54 -21.44
N ILE A 245 5.34 -6.16 -22.09
CA ILE A 245 4.04 -6.64 -21.58
C ILE A 245 4.07 -8.18 -21.44
N GLY A 246 4.72 -8.86 -22.40
CA GLY A 246 5.00 -10.29 -22.34
C GLY A 246 5.83 -10.73 -21.13
N LYS A 247 7.00 -10.10 -20.86
CA LYS A 247 7.79 -10.52 -19.68
C LYS A 247 7.21 -10.06 -18.34
N SER A 248 6.33 -9.06 -18.30
CA SER A 248 5.60 -8.72 -17.06
C SER A 248 4.68 -9.85 -16.59
N ILE A 249 4.30 -10.76 -17.49
CA ILE A 249 3.44 -11.92 -17.21
C ILE A 249 4.28 -13.17 -16.90
N THR A 250 5.61 -13.11 -17.08
CA THR A 250 6.55 -14.21 -16.81
C THR A 250 7.40 -13.92 -15.58
N ASN A 251 7.93 -14.98 -14.94
CA ASN A 251 8.83 -14.80 -13.80
C ASN A 251 10.11 -14.03 -14.20
N PRO A 252 10.47 -12.96 -13.46
CA PRO A 252 11.68 -12.19 -13.77
C PRO A 252 12.93 -12.99 -13.39
N THR A 253 13.96 -12.94 -14.23
CA THR A 253 15.26 -13.52 -13.89
C THR A 253 16.01 -12.64 -12.88
N SER A 254 16.88 -13.23 -12.04
CA SER A 254 17.70 -12.47 -11.07
C SER A 254 18.55 -11.38 -11.74
N ALA A 255 19.04 -11.64 -12.95
CA ALA A 255 19.79 -10.66 -13.73
C ALA A 255 18.93 -9.48 -14.19
N GLU A 256 17.69 -9.73 -14.61
CA GLU A 256 16.74 -8.67 -14.98
C GLU A 256 16.31 -7.83 -13.78
N LEU A 257 16.09 -8.46 -12.62
CA LEU A 257 15.77 -7.74 -11.38
C LEU A 257 16.90 -6.79 -10.97
N MET A 258 18.17 -7.25 -11.03
CA MET A 258 19.30 -6.38 -10.74
C MET A 258 19.40 -5.20 -11.72
N ARG A 259 19.10 -5.43 -13.00
CA ARG A 259 19.06 -4.35 -14.00
C ARG A 259 17.95 -3.36 -13.69
N ALA A 260 16.74 -3.84 -13.39
CA ALA A 260 15.59 -3.01 -13.04
C ALA A 260 15.86 -2.19 -11.76
N THR A 261 16.46 -2.81 -10.73
CA THR A 261 16.84 -2.13 -9.48
C THR A 261 17.82 -0.99 -9.75
N LYS A 262 18.91 -1.24 -10.48
CA LYS A 262 19.90 -0.21 -10.83
C LYS A 262 19.30 0.92 -11.68
N LEU A 263 18.35 0.59 -12.55
CA LEU A 263 17.66 1.59 -13.36
C LEU A 263 16.72 2.45 -12.49
N GLY A 264 16.00 1.82 -11.55
CA GLY A 264 15.21 2.52 -10.54
C GLY A 264 16.07 3.46 -9.69
N GLU A 265 17.24 3.01 -9.22
CA GLU A 265 18.19 3.84 -8.46
C GLU A 265 18.61 5.08 -9.24
N ARG A 266 18.91 4.94 -10.55
CA ARG A 266 19.29 6.08 -11.41
C ARG A 266 18.17 7.11 -11.53
N HIS A 267 16.93 6.67 -11.73
CA HIS A 267 15.79 7.59 -11.85
C HIS A 267 15.38 8.25 -10.54
N VAL A 268 15.59 7.57 -9.41
CA VAL A 268 15.45 8.18 -8.09
C VAL A 268 16.51 9.27 -7.93
N TRP A 269 17.75 9.03 -8.38
CA TRP A 269 18.85 9.99 -8.26
C TRP A 269 18.57 11.31 -8.98
N GLU A 270 17.96 11.26 -10.16
CA GLU A 270 17.54 12.45 -10.91
C GLU A 270 16.54 13.33 -10.14
N LYS A 271 15.79 12.74 -9.21
CA LYS A 271 14.73 13.40 -8.44
C LYS A 271 15.07 13.59 -6.97
N LEU A 272 16.24 13.14 -6.54
CA LEU A 272 16.63 13.11 -5.13
C LEU A 272 16.62 14.51 -4.52
N SER A 273 17.13 15.51 -5.24
CA SER A 273 17.14 16.91 -4.75
C SER A 273 15.74 17.47 -4.52
N ALA A 274 14.77 17.11 -5.38
CA ALA A 274 13.37 17.52 -5.20
C ALA A 274 12.74 16.81 -3.99
N ILE A 275 13.03 15.53 -3.80
CA ILE A 275 12.57 14.75 -2.63
C ILE A 275 13.17 15.35 -1.35
N GLU A 276 14.47 15.60 -1.33
CA GLU A 276 15.17 16.20 -0.18
C GLU A 276 14.60 17.58 0.17
N ALA A 277 14.33 18.43 -0.83
CA ALA A 277 13.75 19.74 -0.60
C ALA A 277 12.36 19.67 0.06
N ASN A 278 11.49 18.74 -0.39
CA ASN A 278 10.16 18.57 0.18
C ASN A 278 10.22 17.94 1.58
N CYS A 279 11.04 16.91 1.79
CA CYS A 279 11.23 16.29 3.11
C CYS A 279 11.90 17.25 4.11
N ALA A 280 12.74 18.18 3.65
CA ALA A 280 13.34 19.19 4.52
C ALA A 280 12.26 20.08 5.16
N VAL A 281 11.19 20.42 4.42
CA VAL A 281 10.06 21.20 4.97
C VAL A 281 9.43 20.44 6.14
N GLU A 282 9.08 19.18 5.93
CA GLU A 282 8.52 18.31 6.98
C GLU A 282 9.45 18.23 8.21
N ALA A 283 10.74 17.94 7.99
CA ALA A 283 11.73 17.84 9.06
C ALA A 283 11.89 19.17 9.85
N THR A 284 11.81 20.32 9.17
CA THR A 284 11.83 21.63 9.84
C THR A 284 10.57 21.90 10.65
N LEU A 285 9.39 21.51 10.15
CA LEU A 285 8.12 21.62 10.86
C LEU A 285 8.14 20.76 12.13
N ASP A 286 8.60 19.51 12.04
CA ASP A 286 8.75 18.61 13.18
C ASP A 286 9.72 19.15 14.23
N ALA A 287 10.86 19.70 13.78
CA ALA A 287 11.83 20.32 14.69
C ALA A 287 11.23 21.54 15.42
N CYS A 288 10.44 22.36 14.73
CA CYS A 288 9.74 23.49 15.32
C CYS A 288 8.66 23.03 16.31
N LEU A 289 7.86 22.02 15.96
CA LEU A 289 6.82 21.46 16.82
C LEU A 289 7.42 20.85 18.08
N ALA A 290 8.53 20.10 17.97
CA ALA A 290 9.25 19.53 19.09
C ALA A 290 9.76 20.62 20.05
N ARG A 291 10.35 21.70 19.52
CA ARG A 291 10.81 22.85 20.31
C ARG A 291 9.65 23.52 21.06
N LEU A 292 8.52 23.75 20.40
CA LEU A 292 7.35 24.37 21.03
C LEU A 292 6.74 23.47 22.11
N THR A 293 6.66 22.17 21.85
CA THR A 293 6.14 21.18 22.81
C THR A 293 7.03 21.11 24.06
N ASN A 294 8.35 21.13 23.90
CA ASN A 294 9.28 21.15 25.04
C ASN A 294 9.14 22.45 25.86
N LYS A 295 9.06 23.61 25.20
CA LYS A 295 8.79 24.89 25.89
C LYS A 295 7.45 24.90 26.62
N ALA A 296 6.42 24.27 26.04
CA ALA A 296 5.12 24.14 26.69
C ALA A 296 5.17 23.24 27.92
N ARG A 297 5.97 22.17 27.90
CA ARG A 297 6.20 21.26 29.04
C ARG A 297 7.01 21.92 30.16
N GLU A 298 7.95 22.78 29.82
CA GLU A 298 8.76 23.55 30.79
C GLU A 298 7.97 24.68 31.48
N ARG A 299 6.82 25.08 30.92
CA ARG A 299 5.92 26.04 31.58
C ARG A 299 5.15 25.33 32.70
N PRO A 300 5.17 25.82 33.95
CA PRO A 300 4.35 25.26 35.00
C PRO A 300 2.87 25.36 34.61
N LEU A 301 2.16 24.22 34.61
CA LEU A 301 0.78 24.04 34.16
C LEU A 301 -0.29 24.80 34.98
N GLY A 302 0.12 25.68 35.90
CA GLY A 302 -0.76 26.36 36.88
C GLY A 302 -1.76 27.38 36.33
N GLY A 303 -1.84 27.59 35.01
CA GLY A 303 -2.75 28.59 34.42
C GLY A 303 -3.41 28.22 33.08
N LEU A 304 -3.19 27.02 32.55
CA LEU A 304 -3.61 26.64 31.18
C LEU A 304 -4.56 25.44 31.11
N ALA A 305 -5.02 24.93 32.25
CA ALA A 305 -5.87 23.73 32.34
C ALA A 305 -7.14 23.77 31.46
N ASN A 306 -7.65 24.95 31.10
CA ASN A 306 -8.91 25.07 30.35
C ASN A 306 -8.74 25.21 28.81
N ARG A 307 -7.54 25.07 28.24
CA ARG A 307 -7.32 25.35 26.80
C ARG A 307 -6.50 24.31 26.03
N ILE A 308 -6.13 23.19 26.62
CA ILE A 308 -5.23 22.24 25.95
C ILE A 308 -6.06 21.14 25.25
N PRO A 309 -5.89 20.94 23.93
CA PRO A 309 -6.54 19.86 23.19
C PRO A 309 -6.09 18.47 23.69
N SER A 310 -7.02 17.51 23.66
CA SER A 310 -6.90 16.18 24.29
C SER A 310 -5.73 15.31 23.78
N TRP A 311 -5.26 15.52 22.55
CA TRP A 311 -4.12 14.77 21.99
C TRP A 311 -2.78 15.07 22.67
N LEU A 312 -2.65 16.21 23.38
CA LEU A 312 -1.45 16.50 24.19
C LEU A 312 -1.41 15.71 25.51
N CYS A 313 -2.53 15.09 25.91
CA CYS A 313 -2.68 14.36 27.17
C CYS A 313 -2.50 12.85 27.03
N MET A 314 -2.31 12.30 25.83
CA MET A 314 -2.14 10.85 25.67
C MET A 314 -0.70 10.39 25.88
N SER A 315 -0.57 9.61 26.95
CA SER A 315 0.56 8.79 27.41
C SER A 315 1.67 9.49 28.21
N SER A 316 1.40 9.64 29.50
CA SER A 316 2.30 9.02 30.47
C SER A 316 1.48 8.06 31.34
N ARG A 317 1.84 6.77 31.30
CA ARG A 317 1.43 5.79 32.31
C ARG A 317 1.70 6.39 33.70
N PRO A 318 0.78 6.26 34.68
CA PRO A 318 1.04 6.76 36.02
C PRO A 318 2.12 5.90 36.68
N ALA A 319 3.36 6.39 36.67
CA ALA A 319 4.40 5.87 37.55
C ALA A 319 4.19 6.47 38.94
N ALA A 320 3.91 5.58 39.90
CA ALA A 320 4.06 5.74 41.34
C ALA A 320 3.18 6.80 42.04
N ALA A 321 2.05 6.32 42.59
CA ALA A 321 1.58 6.79 43.88
C ALA A 321 2.66 6.49 44.94
N ALA A 322 3.51 7.47 45.22
CA ALA A 322 4.43 7.44 46.35
C ALA A 322 3.63 7.63 47.65
N GLY A 323 3.09 6.53 48.15
CA GLY A 323 2.63 6.41 49.53
C GLY A 323 3.83 6.55 50.47
N ARG A 324 3.72 7.49 51.42
CA ARG A 324 4.61 7.60 52.58
C ARG A 324 4.64 6.26 53.31
N GLY A 325 5.83 5.69 53.48
CA GLY A 325 6.05 4.49 54.27
C GLY A 325 7.54 4.32 54.57
N SER A 326 7.86 4.24 55.85
CA SER A 326 9.20 4.22 56.44
C SER A 326 10.07 3.01 56.09
N LEU A 327 11.40 3.20 56.28
CA LEU A 327 12.43 2.19 56.61
C LEU A 327 12.93 1.26 55.48
N GLY A 328 14.25 1.29 55.25
CA GLY A 328 14.95 0.21 54.53
C GLY A 328 16.30 0.62 53.93
N ARG A 329 17.39 0.13 54.54
CA ARG A 329 18.79 0.38 54.18
C ARG A 329 19.18 -0.05 52.75
N ALA A 330 20.07 0.76 52.15
CA ALA A 330 21.27 0.42 51.39
C ALA A 330 21.22 -0.63 50.24
N ARG A 331 21.66 -0.21 49.04
CA ARG A 331 22.80 -0.79 48.29
C ARG A 331 23.19 0.14 47.13
N ARG A 332 24.40 0.71 47.20
CA ARG A 332 25.06 1.41 46.08
C ARG A 332 25.61 0.37 45.10
N TRP A 333 25.43 0.61 43.79
CA TRP A 333 26.23 -0.02 42.73
C TRP A 333 27.18 1.04 42.12
N PRO A 334 28.44 0.71 41.79
CA PRO A 334 29.45 1.68 41.38
C PRO A 334 29.36 2.02 39.88
N PRO A 335 29.94 3.15 39.43
CA PRO A 335 29.93 3.54 38.03
C PRO A 335 30.99 2.79 37.21
N ARG A 336 30.61 2.33 36.01
CA ARG A 336 31.51 1.79 34.98
C ARG A 336 32.42 2.91 34.44
N ARG A 337 33.74 2.70 34.54
CA ARG A 337 34.77 3.53 33.89
C ARG A 337 34.68 3.41 32.36
N ARG A 338 34.67 4.54 31.66
CA ARG A 338 35.06 4.62 30.24
C ARG A 338 36.57 4.41 30.12
N ARG A 339 37.01 3.48 29.28
CA ARG A 339 38.38 3.46 28.75
C ARG A 339 38.40 4.24 27.43
N ARG A 340 39.53 4.91 27.20
CA ARG A 340 39.92 5.61 25.99
C ARG A 340 39.99 4.67 24.79
#